data_AF-Q0RY54-F1
#
_entry.id   AF-Q0RY54-F1
#
_cell.length_a   1.000
_cell.length_b   1.000
_cell.length_c   1.000
_cell.angle_alpha   90.00
_cell.angle_beta   90.00
_cell.angle_gamma   90.00
#
_symmetry.space_group_name_H-M   'P 1'
#
loop_
_entity.id
_entity.type
_entity.pdbx_description
1 polymer ?
#
loop_
_entity_poly.entity_id
_entity_poly.type
_entity_poly.pdbx_seq_one_letter_code
_entity_poly.pdbx_strand_id
1 'polypeptide(L)'
;MSTPVDLDEQVTKVRDALHALRRTLLDLERTYAALDAHTLDVNELGDPTTAPEALESAVDALRAAQDTLGIADADLDVAKRHTARLQERP
;
A
#
# COMPACT_ATOMS: atom_id res chain seq x y z
N MET A 1 -21.59 11.61 19.32
CA MET A 1 -21.93 10.28 18.82
C MET A 1 -21.76 10.35 17.31
N SER A 2 -20.99 9.44 16.70
CA SER A 2 -20.82 9.43 15.25
C SER A 2 -22.04 8.79 14.60
N THR A 3 -22.62 9.46 13.60
CA THR A 3 -23.73 8.94 12.80
C THR A 3 -23.23 7.89 11.80
N PRO A 4 -24.13 7.06 11.23
CA PRO A 4 -23.75 6.14 10.15
C PRO A 4 -23.08 6.85 8.95
N VAL A 5 -23.48 8.09 8.67
CA VAL A 5 -22.88 8.92 7.61
C VAL A 5 -21.44 9.30 7.96
N ASP A 6 -21.17 9.68 9.22
CA ASP A 6 -19.81 10.00 9.69
C ASP A 6 -18.88 8.78 9.60
N LEU A 7 -19.40 7.57 9.80
CA LEU A 7 -18.65 6.34 9.67
C LEU A 7 -18.37 5.99 8.20
N ASP A 8 -19.33 6.19 7.29
CA ASP A 8 -19.13 5.99 5.85
C ASP A 8 -18.09 6.97 5.26
N GLU A 9 -18.10 8.22 5.72
CA GLU A 9 -17.09 9.21 5.35
C GLU A 9 -15.69 8.79 5.84
N GLN A 10 -15.59 8.22 7.04
CA GLN A 10 -14.32 7.68 7.54
C GLN A 10 -13.81 6.51 6.70
N VAL A 11 -14.68 5.58 6.30
CA VAL A 11 -14.31 4.49 5.37
C VAL A 11 -13.80 5.05 4.03
N THR A 12 -14.42 6.12 3.54
CA THR A 12 -13.97 6.81 2.32
C THR A 12 -12.55 7.40 2.49
N LYS A 13 -12.29 8.08 3.61
CA LYS A 13 -10.95 8.64 3.90
C LYS A 13 -9.87 7.57 3.98
N VAL A 14 -10.17 6.43 4.60
CA VAL A 14 -9.21 5.30 4.65
C VAL A 14 -8.91 4.77 3.25
N ARG A 15 -9.93 4.63 2.40
CA ARG A 15 -9.75 4.18 1.02
C ARG A 15 -8.91 5.15 0.19
N ASP A 16 -9.14 6.45 0.33
CA ASP A 16 -8.35 7.47 -0.38
C ASP A 16 -6.88 7.44 0.06
N ALA A 17 -6.62 7.29 1.37
CA ALA A 17 -5.27 7.15 1.91
C ALA A 17 -4.59 5.87 1.39
N LEU A 18 -5.33 4.76 1.29
CA LEU A 18 -4.81 3.50 0.76
C LEU A 18 -4.48 3.60 -0.74
N HIS A 19 -5.31 4.27 -1.54
CA HIS A 19 -5.00 4.56 -2.93
C HIS A 19 -3.75 5.43 -3.09
N ALA A 20 -3.60 6.47 -2.25
CA ALA A 20 -2.40 7.30 -2.24
C ALA A 20 -1.14 6.49 -1.90
N LEU A 21 -1.23 5.61 -0.89
CA LEU A 21 -0.12 4.75 -0.49
C LEU A 21 0.29 3.78 -1.61
N ARG A 22 -0.68 3.13 -2.28
CA ARG A 22 -0.41 2.24 -3.44
C ARG A 22 0.35 2.97 -4.55
N ARG A 23 -0.02 4.23 -4.82
CA ARG A 23 0.69 5.05 -5.81
C ARG A 23 2.13 5.35 -5.39
N THR A 24 2.36 5.68 -4.12
CA THR A 24 3.71 5.90 -3.58
C THR A 24 4.56 4.64 -3.68
N LEU A 25 4.02 3.46 -3.34
CA LEU A 25 4.75 2.20 -3.43
C LEU A 25 5.11 1.84 -4.88
N LEU A 26 4.22 2.12 -5.84
CA LEU A 26 4.49 1.90 -7.27
C LEU A 26 5.60 2.82 -7.79
N ASP A 27 5.62 4.07 -7.31
CA ASP A 27 6.68 5.01 -7.64
C ASP A 27 8.04 4.58 -7.07
N LEU A 28 8.04 4.09 -5.83
CA LEU A 28 9.23 3.51 -5.20
C LEU A 28 9.72 2.26 -5.93
N GLU A 29 8.83 1.32 -6.26
CA GLU A 29 9.18 0.10 -7.00
C GLU A 29 9.89 0.45 -8.31
N ARG A 30 9.33 1.39 -9.07
CA ARG A 30 9.92 1.87 -10.33
C ARG A 30 11.26 2.56 -10.13
N THR A 31 11.38 3.37 -9.08
CA THR A 31 12.60 4.09 -8.77
C THR A 31 13.72 3.12 -8.40
N TYR A 32 13.45 2.13 -7.54
CA TYR A 32 14.42 1.09 -7.19
C TYR A 32 14.79 0.21 -8.39
N ALA A 33 13.82 -0.19 -9.21
CA ALA A 33 14.07 -0.99 -10.41
C ALA A 33 14.91 -0.25 -11.48
N ALA A 34 14.95 1.08 -11.42
CA ALA A 34 15.73 1.91 -12.34
C ALA A 34 17.16 2.22 -11.85
N LEU A 35 17.52 1.84 -10.61
CA LEU A 35 18.86 2.06 -10.08
C LEU A 35 19.87 1.15 -10.76
N ASP A 36 21.04 1.70 -11.08
CA ASP A 36 22.17 0.93 -11.60
C ASP A 36 22.91 0.23 -10.44
N ALA A 37 22.70 -1.08 -10.31
CA ALA A 37 23.30 -1.91 -9.28
C ALA A 37 24.84 -1.84 -9.25
N HIS A 38 25.50 -1.54 -10.38
CA HIS A 38 26.96 -1.43 -10.44
C HIS A 38 27.51 -0.16 -9.80
N THR A 39 26.64 0.81 -9.52
CA THR A 39 27.00 2.08 -8.85
C THR A 39 26.75 2.05 -7.35
N LEU A 40 26.20 0.94 -6.84
CA LEU A 40 25.76 0.80 -5.46
C LEU A 40 26.66 -0.16 -4.70
N ASP A 41 26.88 0.16 -3.44
CA ASP A 41 27.53 -0.73 -2.48
C ASP A 41 26.51 -1.14 -1.42
N VAL A 42 26.72 -2.31 -0.83
CA VAL A 42 25.90 -2.82 0.27
C VAL A 42 26.70 -2.73 1.56
N ASN A 43 26.03 -2.37 2.66
CA ASN A 43 26.69 -2.42 3.94
C ASN A 43 26.95 -3.89 4.34
N GLU A 44 28.01 -4.11 5.12
CA GLU A 44 28.34 -5.44 5.66
C GLU A 44 27.53 -5.78 6.93
N LEU A 45 26.54 -4.94 7.28
CA LEU A 45 25.73 -5.09 8.48
C LEU A 45 24.50 -5.95 8.18
N GLY A 46 24.64 -7.27 8.33
CA GLY A 46 23.56 -8.22 8.14
C GLY A 46 24.04 -9.50 7.48
N ASP A 47 23.11 -10.21 6.85
CA ASP A 47 23.45 -11.37 6.03
C ASP A 47 24.20 -10.91 4.76
N PRO A 48 25.23 -11.65 4.31
CA PRO A 48 25.94 -11.31 3.09
C PRO A 48 24.98 -11.21 1.90
N THR A 49 25.02 -10.09 1.20
CA THR A 49 24.22 -9.84 0.01
C THR A 49 25.03 -9.05 -1.02
N THR A 50 24.47 -8.87 -2.21
CA THR A 50 25.01 -8.01 -3.26
C THR A 50 24.02 -6.90 -3.60
N ALA A 51 24.49 -5.79 -4.18
CA ALA A 51 23.60 -4.70 -4.59
C ALA A 51 22.47 -5.15 -5.55
N PRO A 52 22.71 -6.02 -6.56
CA PRO A 52 21.62 -6.58 -7.38
C PRO A 52 20.57 -7.35 -6.57
N GLU A 53 21.00 -8.25 -5.67
CA GLU A 53 20.09 -9.06 -4.84
C GLU A 53 19.26 -8.20 -3.89
N ALA A 54 19.87 -7.17 -3.30
CA ALA A 54 19.19 -6.23 -2.42
C ALA A 54 18.14 -5.40 -3.18
N LEU A 55 18.44 -4.96 -4.40
CA LEU A 55 17.48 -4.25 -5.25
C LEU A 55 16.32 -5.14 -5.68
N GLU A 56 16.60 -6.37 -6.11
CA GLU A 56 15.57 -7.36 -6.49
C GLU A 56 14.64 -7.63 -5.30
N SER A 57 15.21 -7.89 -4.13
CA SER A 57 14.44 -8.13 -2.90
C SER A 57 13.59 -6.92 -2.50
N ALA A 58 14.11 -5.70 -2.65
CA ALA A 58 13.35 -4.48 -2.38
C ALA A 58 12.16 -4.32 -3.33
N VAL A 59 12.38 -4.52 -4.64
CA VAL A 59 11.33 -4.45 -5.67
C VAL A 59 10.25 -5.50 -5.41
N ASP A 60 10.63 -6.73 -5.09
CA ASP A 60 9.67 -7.81 -4.82
C ASP A 60 8.87 -7.56 -3.54
N ALA A 61 9.51 -7.06 -2.48
CA ALA A 61 8.82 -6.67 -1.26
C ALA A 61 7.82 -5.52 -1.49
N LEU A 62 8.18 -4.52 -2.30
CA LEU A 62 7.29 -3.42 -2.67
C LEU A 62 6.09 -3.91 -3.49
N ARG A 63 6.30 -4.84 -4.42
CA ARG A 63 5.23 -5.48 -5.19
C ARG A 63 4.28 -6.28 -4.29
N ALA A 64 4.82 -7.10 -3.39
CA ALA A 64 4.01 -7.85 -2.43
C ALA A 64 3.18 -6.95 -1.50
N ALA A 65 3.73 -5.80 -1.08
CA ALA A 65 3.00 -4.79 -0.32
C ALA A 65 1.85 -4.19 -1.14
N GLN A 66 2.06 -3.88 -2.43
CA GLN A 66 1.00 -3.39 -3.31
C GLN A 66 -0.13 -4.41 -3.49
N ASP A 67 0.20 -5.70 -3.67
CA ASP A 67 -0.79 -6.77 -3.80
C ASP A 67 -1.65 -6.89 -2.54
N THR A 68 -1.00 -6.85 -1.37
CA THR A 68 -1.69 -6.86 -0.07
C THR A 68 -2.64 -5.67 0.08
N LEU A 69 -2.20 -4.46 -0.30
CA LEU A 69 -3.07 -3.28 -0.28
C LEU A 69 -4.19 -3.38 -1.33
N GLY A 70 -3.97 -4.07 -2.45
CA GLY A 70 -5.01 -4.36 -3.43
C GLY A 70 -6.16 -5.19 -2.85
N ILE A 71 -5.84 -6.18 -2.00
CA ILE A 71 -6.85 -6.97 -1.27
C ILE A 71 -7.60 -6.08 -0.27
N ALA A 72 -6.89 -5.27 0.51
CA ALA A 72 -7.51 -4.36 1.47
C ALA A 72 -8.45 -3.34 0.81
N ASP A 73 -8.11 -2.82 -0.38
CA ASP A 73 -8.99 -1.95 -1.17
C ASP A 73 -10.30 -2.64 -1.56
N ALA A 74 -10.23 -3.91 -1.97
CA ALA A 74 -11.41 -4.69 -2.33
C ALA A 74 -12.33 -4.92 -1.12
N ASP A 75 -11.75 -5.23 0.05
CA ASP A 75 -12.52 -5.41 1.29
C ASP A 75 -13.15 -4.10 1.77
N LEU A 76 -12.44 -2.97 1.63
CA LEU A 76 -12.98 -1.64 1.93
C LEU A 76 -14.11 -1.24 0.99
N ASP A 77 -14.03 -1.60 -0.30
CA ASP A 77 -15.13 -1.39 -1.26
C ASP A 77 -16.38 -2.19 -0.87
N VAL A 78 -16.21 -3.44 -0.42
CA VAL A 78 -17.31 -4.25 0.12
C VAL A 78 -17.91 -3.59 1.37
N ALA A 79 -17.08 -3.21 2.34
CA ALA A 79 -17.53 -2.53 3.55
C ALA A 79 -18.34 -1.26 3.21
N LYS A 80 -17.82 -0.42 2.30
CA LYS A 80 -18.48 0.82 1.87
C LYS A 80 -19.86 0.60 1.27
N ARG A 81 -20.03 -0.45 0.45
CA ARG A 81 -21.35 -0.81 -0.11
C ARG A 81 -22.38 -1.15 0.96
N HIS A 82 -21.94 -1.70 2.09
CA HIS A 82 -22.81 -2.03 3.22
C HIS A 82 -23.06 -0.80 4.11
N THR A 83 -22.03 -0.02 4.43
CA THR A 83 -22.15 1.16 5.30
C THR A 83 -23.02 2.25 4.68
N ALA A 84 -22.93 2.47 3.37
CA ALA A 84 -23.74 3.45 2.65
C ALA A 84 -25.27 3.19 2.72
N ARG A 85 -25.70 2.00 3.15
CA ARG A 85 -27.11 1.63 3.32
C ARG A 85 -27.63 1.89 4.74
N LEU A 86 -26.76 2.20 5.69
CA LEU A 86 -27.13 2.42 7.08
C LEU A 86 -27.75 3.82 7.23
N GLN A 87 -28.92 3.86 7.87
CA GLN A 87 -29.63 5.09 8.21
C GLN A 87 -30.13 4.99 9.64
N GLU A 88 -30.18 6.13 10.34
CA GLU A 88 -30.79 6.18 11.67
C GLU A 88 -32.30 5.91 11.57
N ARG A 89 -32.85 5.15 12.52
CA ARG A 89 -34.30 4.97 12.61
C ARG A 89 -34.90 6.27 13.16
N PRO A 90 -36.00 6.77 12.55
CA PRO A 90 -36.67 8.00 12.99
C PRO A 90 -37.31 7.86 14.38
#